data_AF-A0A7C9J282-F1
#
_entry.id   AF-A0A7C9J282-F1
#
_cell.length_a   1.000
_cell.length_b   1.000
_cell.length_c   1.000
_cell.angle_alpha   90.00
_cell.angle_beta   90.00
_cell.angle_gamma   90.00
#
_symmetry.space_group_name_H-M   'P 1'
#
loop_
_entity.id
_entity.type
_entity.pdbx_description
1 polymer ?
#
loop_
_entity_poly.entity_id
_entity_poly.type
_entity_poly.pdbx_seq_one_letter_code
_entity_poly.pdbx_strand_id
1 'polypeptide(L)'
;MNINSRYPELSRLAAGRLLTDVSITLTMDEPSCRYGWKEFWIRPGVINEDAVELFGFAKCFYLAAAMHELVGWPLGMVDQLVNGEWMWAHAGVVTPDGRFLDIHGDRPVNAIPRQMEADFGPEARLYETTFAQYAQAAGLSAESWVDLLGAPVVAEIFRYFAETLIAQCSLPVLAAGGVR
;
A
#
# COMPACT_ATOMS: atom_id res chain seq x y z
N MET A 1 -5.03 -7.31 -21.00
CA MET A 1 -5.43 -5.89 -21.09
C MET A 1 -4.21 -5.08 -21.51
N ASN A 2 -4.33 -4.05 -22.37
CA ASN A 2 -3.18 -3.25 -22.79
C ASN A 2 -2.77 -2.31 -21.64
N ILE A 3 -1.47 -2.22 -21.34
CA ILE A 3 -0.92 -1.34 -20.28
C ILE A 3 -1.35 0.12 -20.49
N ASN A 4 -1.39 0.57 -21.75
CA ASN A 4 -1.79 1.93 -22.13
C ASN A 4 -3.25 2.25 -21.80
N SER A 5 -4.14 1.24 -21.85
CA SER A 5 -5.55 1.42 -21.47
C SER A 5 -5.77 1.39 -19.96
N ARG A 6 -4.87 0.75 -19.22
CA ARG A 6 -4.98 0.61 -17.76
C ARG A 6 -4.37 1.80 -17.01
N TYR A 7 -3.33 2.39 -17.59
CA TYR A 7 -2.53 3.47 -17.01
C TYR A 7 -2.31 4.62 -18.00
N PRO A 8 -3.38 5.31 -18.43
CA PRO A 8 -3.27 6.34 -19.47
C PRO A 8 -2.34 7.50 -19.08
N GLU A 9 -2.37 7.97 -17.82
CA GLU A 9 -1.53 9.09 -17.40
C GLU A 9 -0.05 8.71 -17.31
N LEU A 10 0.26 7.56 -16.72
CA LEU A 10 1.63 7.05 -16.68
C LEU A 10 2.16 6.74 -18.07
N SER A 11 1.32 6.18 -18.95
CA SER A 11 1.73 5.88 -20.34
C SER A 11 2.02 7.16 -21.12
N ARG A 12 1.21 8.21 -20.90
CA ARG A 12 1.46 9.54 -21.47
C ARG A 12 2.79 10.12 -20.98
N LEU A 13 3.09 10.02 -19.69
CA LEU A 13 4.38 10.46 -19.12
C LEU A 13 5.57 9.62 -19.59
N ALA A 14 5.36 8.33 -19.84
CA ALA A 14 6.38 7.43 -20.33
C ALA A 14 6.81 7.77 -21.76
N ALA A 15 5.89 8.30 -22.58
CA ALA A 15 6.13 8.66 -23.97
C ALA A 15 6.80 7.53 -24.77
N GLY A 16 6.33 6.29 -24.56
CA GLY A 16 6.85 5.08 -25.21
C GLY A 16 8.00 4.37 -24.49
N ARG A 17 8.50 4.91 -23.37
CA ARG A 17 9.45 4.23 -22.48
C ARG A 17 8.74 3.21 -21.58
N LEU A 18 9.50 2.36 -20.87
CA LEU A 18 8.94 1.52 -19.82
C LEU A 18 8.41 2.40 -18.67
N LEU A 19 7.30 1.99 -18.05
CA LEU A 19 6.73 2.75 -16.92
C LEU A 19 7.71 2.81 -15.74
N THR A 20 8.52 1.77 -15.55
CA THR A 20 9.58 1.71 -14.53
C THR A 20 10.73 2.70 -14.76
N ASP A 21 10.84 3.27 -15.96
CA ASP A 21 11.85 4.28 -16.32
C ASP A 21 11.32 5.72 -16.13
N VAL A 22 10.04 5.87 -15.76
CA VAL A 22 9.43 7.16 -15.45
C VAL A 22 9.65 7.48 -13.99
N SER A 23 10.38 8.55 -13.71
CA SER A 23 10.55 9.07 -12.35
C SER A 23 9.58 10.22 -12.13
N ILE A 24 8.82 10.18 -11.04
CA ILE A 24 7.85 11.18 -10.64
C ILE A 24 8.21 11.66 -9.24
N THR A 25 8.31 12.96 -9.05
CA THR A 25 8.47 13.56 -7.74
C THR A 25 7.10 13.69 -7.08
N LEU A 26 6.93 13.08 -5.91
CA LEU A 26 5.77 13.28 -5.06
C LEU A 26 6.17 14.16 -3.87
N THR A 27 5.35 15.17 -3.59
CA THR A 27 5.54 16.08 -2.46
C THR A 27 4.38 15.92 -1.49
N MET A 28 4.69 15.94 -0.20
CA MET A 28 3.71 15.85 0.89
C MET A 28 3.75 17.09 1.78
N ASP A 29 2.58 17.49 2.28
CA ASP A 29 2.48 18.57 3.27
C ASP A 29 3.10 18.15 4.61
N GLU A 30 2.81 16.92 5.02
CA GLU A 30 3.35 16.30 6.24
C GLU A 30 4.58 15.43 5.96
N PRO A 31 5.57 15.42 6.86
CA PRO A 31 6.75 14.58 6.71
C PRO A 31 6.44 13.09 6.97
N SER A 32 7.21 12.19 6.35
CA SER A 32 7.16 10.75 6.67
C SER A 32 7.59 10.47 8.11
N CYS A 33 7.07 9.39 8.69
CA CYS A 33 7.29 9.08 10.10
C CYS A 33 8.74 8.67 10.44
N ARG A 34 9.47 8.04 9.52
CA ARG A 34 10.79 7.46 9.83
C ARG A 34 11.93 8.46 9.63
N TYR A 35 12.03 9.07 8.45
CA TYR A 35 13.12 10.01 8.13
C TYR A 35 12.69 11.47 8.03
N GLY A 36 11.40 11.76 8.15
CA GLY A 36 10.90 13.13 8.10
C GLY A 36 10.89 13.73 6.69
N TRP A 37 10.86 12.90 5.64
CA TRP A 37 10.94 13.34 4.25
C TRP A 37 9.59 13.89 3.76
N LYS A 38 9.66 14.89 2.89
CA LYS A 38 8.48 15.49 2.23
C LYS A 38 8.51 15.34 0.71
N GLU A 39 9.62 14.91 0.14
CA GLU A 39 9.82 14.74 -1.29
C GLU A 39 10.32 13.32 -1.56
N PHE A 40 9.74 12.66 -2.56
CA PHE A 40 10.03 11.27 -2.91
C PHE A 40 10.19 11.13 -4.42
N TRP A 41 11.26 10.47 -4.88
CA TRP A 41 11.42 10.12 -6.29
C TRP A 41 10.92 8.71 -6.58
N ILE A 42 9.69 8.64 -7.08
CA ILE A 42 8.99 7.38 -7.29
C ILE A 42 9.07 6.94 -8.75
N ARG A 43 9.50 5.69 -8.94
CA ARG A 43 9.42 4.97 -10.21
C ARG A 43 8.40 3.84 -10.09
N PRO A 44 7.32 3.82 -10.90
CA PRO A 44 6.29 2.79 -10.81
C PRO A 44 6.86 1.37 -10.74
N GLY A 45 6.52 0.63 -9.68
CA GLY A 45 6.90 -0.78 -9.49
C GLY A 45 8.35 -1.01 -9.07
N VAL A 46 9.15 0.04 -8.87
CA VAL A 46 10.53 -0.09 -8.37
C VAL A 46 10.55 0.15 -6.87
N ILE A 47 10.85 -0.89 -6.09
CA ILE A 47 10.97 -0.80 -4.63
C ILE A 47 12.39 -0.33 -4.28
N ASN A 48 12.57 0.99 -4.15
CA ASN A 48 13.77 1.65 -3.65
C ASN A 48 13.52 2.30 -2.28
N GLU A 49 14.49 3.05 -1.75
CA GLU A 49 14.36 3.73 -0.46
C GLU A 49 13.22 4.75 -0.44
N ASP A 50 13.04 5.55 -1.50
CA ASP A 50 11.90 6.48 -1.62
C ASP A 50 10.55 5.76 -1.56
N ALA A 51 10.40 4.64 -2.27
CA ALA A 51 9.17 3.86 -2.27
C ALA A 51 8.92 3.23 -0.89
N VAL A 52 9.97 2.69 -0.24
CA VAL A 52 9.86 2.14 1.12
C VAL A 52 9.51 3.24 2.12
N GLU A 53 10.10 4.42 2.01
CA GLU A 53 9.78 5.53 2.92
C GLU A 53 8.34 6.01 2.70
N LEU A 54 7.96 6.27 1.45
CA LEU A 54 6.63 6.73 1.10
C LEU A 54 5.56 5.71 1.52
N PHE A 55 5.68 4.46 1.10
CA PHE A 55 4.64 3.46 1.31
C PHE A 55 4.77 2.69 2.63
N GLY A 56 5.91 2.76 3.31
CA GLY A 56 6.10 2.13 4.62
C GLY A 56 5.78 3.08 5.76
N PHE A 57 6.03 4.39 5.59
CA PHE A 57 6.04 5.34 6.70
C PHE A 57 5.24 6.62 6.44
N ALA A 58 4.47 6.72 5.35
CA ALA A 58 3.73 7.95 5.06
C ALA A 58 2.35 7.72 4.39
N LYS A 59 2.28 6.80 3.42
CA LYS A 59 1.13 6.55 2.54
C LYS A 59 0.79 5.06 2.43
N CYS A 60 1.15 4.26 3.44
CA CYS A 60 0.91 2.81 3.48
C CYS A 60 -0.55 2.43 3.23
N PHE A 61 -1.49 3.17 3.82
CA PHE A 61 -2.91 2.91 3.67
C PHE A 61 -3.40 2.98 2.21
N TYR A 62 -2.95 3.97 1.43
CA TYR A 62 -3.37 4.09 0.04
C TYR A 62 -2.85 2.94 -0.82
N LEU A 63 -1.64 2.45 -0.55
CA LEU A 63 -1.12 1.26 -1.23
C LEU A 63 -1.92 0.01 -0.85
N ALA A 64 -2.27 -0.14 0.43
CA ALA A 64 -3.16 -1.21 0.90
C ALA A 64 -4.54 -1.13 0.23
N ALA A 65 -5.13 0.06 0.13
CA ALA A 65 -6.40 0.29 -0.56
C ALA A 65 -6.33 -0.06 -2.05
N ALA A 66 -5.24 0.30 -2.73
CA ALA A 66 -5.01 -0.08 -4.13
C ALA A 66 -4.88 -1.60 -4.29
N MET A 67 -4.20 -2.31 -3.38
CA MET A 67 -4.15 -3.77 -3.40
C MET A 67 -5.53 -4.39 -3.15
N HIS A 68 -6.26 -3.89 -2.16
CA HIS A 68 -7.63 -4.33 -1.86
C HIS A 68 -8.56 -4.15 -3.06
N GLU A 69 -8.53 -2.99 -3.72
CA GLU A 69 -9.33 -2.71 -4.93
C GLU A 69 -9.06 -3.73 -6.05
N LEU A 70 -7.81 -4.16 -6.21
CA LEU A 70 -7.40 -5.06 -7.29
C LEU A 70 -7.80 -6.52 -7.09
N VAL A 71 -7.75 -7.03 -5.85
CA VAL A 71 -7.93 -8.47 -5.56
C VAL A 71 -8.94 -8.80 -4.46
N GLY A 72 -9.50 -7.80 -3.80
CA GLY A 72 -10.53 -7.95 -2.77
C GLY A 72 -10.05 -8.50 -1.43
N TRP A 73 -8.73 -8.64 -1.23
CA TRP A 73 -8.17 -9.13 0.04
C TRP A 73 -8.45 -8.17 1.19
N PRO A 74 -8.76 -8.64 2.41
CA PRO A 74 -9.00 -7.79 3.57
C PRO A 74 -7.87 -6.78 3.82
N LEU A 75 -8.21 -5.56 4.25
CA LEU A 75 -7.20 -4.60 4.71
C LEU A 75 -6.70 -5.04 6.09
N GLY A 76 -5.40 -5.12 6.27
CA GLY A 76 -4.76 -5.34 7.57
C GLY A 76 -4.25 -4.02 8.12
N MET A 77 -4.72 -3.64 9.30
CA MET A 77 -4.26 -2.46 10.04
C MET A 77 -3.37 -2.88 11.19
N VAL A 78 -2.33 -2.09 11.43
CA VAL A 78 -1.45 -2.26 12.58
C VAL A 78 -1.55 -1.02 13.45
N ASP A 79 -1.89 -1.23 14.72
CA ASP A 79 -1.83 -0.19 15.76
C ASP A 79 -0.61 -0.44 16.66
N GLN A 80 -0.11 0.65 17.24
CA GLN A 80 0.86 0.63 18.33
C GLN A 80 0.30 1.34 19.57
N LEU A 81 0.65 0.84 20.76
CA LEU A 81 0.23 1.41 22.02
C LEU A 81 1.14 2.59 22.41
N VAL A 82 0.67 3.82 22.20
CA VAL A 82 1.41 5.04 22.51
C VAL A 82 0.70 5.79 23.63
N ASN A 83 1.42 6.03 24.74
CA ASN A 83 0.87 6.70 25.93
C ASN A 83 -0.43 6.08 26.47
N GLY A 84 -0.60 4.76 26.33
CA GLY A 84 -1.79 4.03 26.77
C GLY A 84 -2.95 4.04 25.77
N GLU A 85 -2.78 4.64 24.60
CA GLU A 85 -3.79 4.69 23.53
C GLU A 85 -3.29 3.92 22.30
N TRP A 86 -4.20 3.17 21.65
CA TRP A 86 -3.89 2.49 20.40
C TRP A 86 -3.94 3.50 19.26
N MET A 87 -2.79 3.73 18.63
CA MET A 87 -2.65 4.63 17.50
C MET A 87 -2.28 3.84 16.26
N TRP A 88 -2.87 4.23 15.13
CA TRP A 88 -2.53 3.64 13.84
C TRP A 88 -1.05 3.85 13.51
N ALA A 89 -0.38 2.77 13.11
CA ALA A 89 1.04 2.77 12.76
C ALA A 89 1.28 2.34 11.30
N HIS A 90 0.53 1.37 10.79
CA HIS A 90 0.78 0.84 9.44
C HIS A 90 -0.44 0.16 8.80
N ALA A 91 -0.39 -0.07 7.50
CA ALA A 91 -1.43 -0.75 6.75
C ALA A 91 -0.87 -1.62 5.60
N GLY A 92 -1.57 -2.71 5.32
CA GLY A 92 -1.31 -3.65 4.22
C GLY A 92 -2.58 -4.42 3.89
N VAL A 93 -2.45 -5.54 3.18
CA VAL A 93 -3.56 -6.49 2.94
C VAL A 93 -3.26 -7.85 3.54
N VAL A 94 -4.29 -8.55 4.00
CA VAL A 94 -4.21 -9.93 4.47
C VAL A 94 -4.61 -10.86 3.32
N THR A 95 -3.63 -11.61 2.83
CA THR A 95 -3.80 -12.62 1.79
C THR A 95 -4.66 -13.81 2.26
N PRO A 96 -5.27 -14.59 1.34
CA PRO A 96 -6.14 -15.71 1.70
C PRO A 96 -5.47 -16.83 2.51
N ASP A 97 -4.15 -16.97 2.43
CA ASP A 97 -3.37 -17.96 3.20
C ASP A 97 -2.84 -17.39 4.54
N GLY A 98 -3.35 -16.23 4.97
CA GLY A 98 -3.07 -15.66 6.29
C GLY A 98 -1.72 -14.96 6.38
N ARG A 99 -1.26 -14.37 5.28
CA ARG A 99 -0.03 -13.56 5.22
C ARG A 99 -0.35 -12.08 5.01
N PHE A 100 0.51 -11.22 5.49
CA PHE A 100 0.42 -9.77 5.35
C PHE A 100 1.33 -9.30 4.20
N LEU A 101 0.74 -8.59 3.23
CA LEU A 101 1.45 -7.98 2.12
C LEU A 101 1.41 -6.46 2.23
N ASP A 102 2.59 -5.84 2.13
CA ASP A 102 2.80 -4.40 2.03
C ASP A 102 4.07 -4.10 1.19
N ILE A 103 4.60 -2.87 1.27
CA ILE A 103 5.83 -2.49 0.56
C ILE A 103 7.08 -3.29 0.96
N HIS A 104 7.10 -3.87 2.17
CA HIS A 104 8.20 -4.69 2.66
C HIS A 104 8.08 -6.16 2.24
N GLY A 105 7.03 -6.48 1.48
CA GLY A 105 6.79 -7.81 0.94
C GLY A 105 5.97 -8.71 1.86
N ASP A 106 5.83 -9.95 1.41
CA ASP A 106 4.90 -10.94 1.94
C ASP A 106 5.43 -11.65 3.19
N ARG A 107 4.76 -11.50 4.33
CA ARG A 107 5.19 -12.00 5.65
C ARG A 107 4.04 -12.66 6.42
N PRO A 108 4.29 -13.65 7.30
CA PRO A 108 3.23 -14.21 8.14
C PRO A 108 2.53 -13.13 9.00
N VAL A 109 1.20 -13.14 9.08
CA VAL A 109 0.43 -12.10 9.80
C VAL A 109 0.85 -12.00 11.28
N ASN A 110 1.18 -13.13 11.91
CA ASN A 110 1.62 -13.21 13.30
C ASN A 110 3.07 -12.72 13.54
N ALA A 111 3.83 -12.45 12.48
CA ALA A 111 5.16 -11.85 12.59
C ALA A 111 5.08 -10.33 12.65
N ILE A 112 4.02 -9.71 12.12
CA ILE A 112 3.94 -8.25 11.97
C ILE A 112 3.96 -7.51 13.31
N PRO A 113 3.12 -7.84 14.32
CA PRO A 113 3.19 -7.14 15.61
C PRO A 113 4.55 -7.27 16.29
N ARG A 114 5.13 -8.48 16.30
CA ARG A 114 6.44 -8.74 16.89
C ARG A 114 7.57 -7.98 16.22
N GLN A 115 7.50 -7.83 14.89
CA GLN A 115 8.46 -7.04 14.14
C GLN A 115 8.32 -5.55 14.51
N MET A 116 7.10 -5.02 14.55
CA MET A 116 6.85 -3.62 14.94
C MET A 116 7.32 -3.32 16.36
N GLU A 117 7.08 -4.24 17.30
CA GLU A 117 7.59 -4.14 18.67
C GLU A 117 9.11 -4.11 18.71
N ALA A 118 9.77 -4.97 17.92
CA ALA A 118 11.22 -5.01 17.85
C ALA A 118 11.83 -3.74 17.22
N ASP A 119 11.19 -3.21 16.17
CA ASP A 119 11.69 -2.07 15.41
C ASP A 119 11.44 -0.73 16.13
N PHE A 120 10.35 -0.62 16.89
CA PHE A 120 9.91 0.66 17.46
C PHE A 120 9.74 0.66 18.99
N GLY A 121 9.52 -0.49 19.63
CA GLY A 121 9.39 -0.63 21.08
C GLY A 121 7.96 -0.84 21.61
N PRO A 122 6.97 0.00 21.27
CA PRO A 122 5.59 -0.15 21.72
C PRO A 122 4.95 -1.49 21.35
N GLU A 123 4.06 -1.97 22.22
CA GLU A 123 3.16 -3.10 21.92
C GLU A 123 2.40 -2.83 20.63
N ALA A 124 2.31 -3.83 19.77
CA ALA A 124 1.62 -3.73 18.49
C ALA A 124 0.50 -4.75 18.39
N ARG A 125 -0.52 -4.43 17.61
CA ARG A 125 -1.59 -5.39 17.25
C ARG A 125 -1.94 -5.25 15.79
N LEU A 126 -2.38 -6.36 15.19
CA LEU A 126 -2.89 -6.40 13.82
C LEU A 126 -4.36 -6.83 13.84
N TYR A 127 -5.19 -6.16 13.06
CA TYR A 127 -6.58 -6.53 12.86
C TYR A 127 -7.02 -6.26 11.41
N GLU A 128 -8.02 -6.99 10.95
CA GLU A 128 -8.63 -6.77 9.63
C GLU A 128 -9.69 -5.67 9.69
N THR A 129 -9.82 -4.90 8.61
CA THR A 129 -10.81 -3.83 8.48
C THR A 129 -11.31 -3.69 7.04
N THR A 130 -12.29 -2.81 6.84
CA THR A 130 -12.76 -2.36 5.52
C THR A 130 -12.33 -0.92 5.24
N PHE A 131 -12.33 -0.53 3.96
CA PHE A 131 -12.05 0.85 3.56
C PHE A 131 -13.03 1.83 4.23
N ALA A 132 -14.31 1.48 4.30
CA ALA A 132 -15.33 2.31 4.92
C ALA A 132 -15.07 2.54 6.42
N GLN A 133 -14.70 1.48 7.16
CA GLN A 133 -14.35 1.59 8.58
C GLN A 133 -13.10 2.45 8.78
N TYR A 134 -12.08 2.30 7.92
CA TYR A 134 -10.92 3.17 7.96
C TYR A 134 -11.28 4.63 7.68
N ALA A 135 -12.02 4.89 6.60
CA ALA A 135 -12.38 6.24 6.20
C ALA A 135 -13.15 6.95 7.32
N GLN A 136 -14.07 6.23 7.96
CA GLN A 136 -14.78 6.71 9.14
C GLN A 136 -13.83 7.02 10.30
N ALA A 137 -12.90 6.12 10.64
CA ALA A 137 -11.96 6.31 11.74
C ALA A 137 -10.99 7.47 11.51
N ALA A 138 -10.58 7.69 10.26
CA ALA A 138 -9.70 8.78 9.85
C ALA A 138 -10.45 10.11 9.61
N GLY A 139 -11.78 10.15 9.80
CA GLY A 139 -12.59 11.35 9.53
C GLY A 139 -12.63 11.75 8.06
N LEU A 140 -12.40 10.80 7.15
CA LEU A 140 -12.38 11.02 5.71
C LEU A 140 -13.79 10.85 5.14
N SER A 141 -14.25 11.84 4.39
CA SER A 141 -15.58 11.83 3.74
C SER A 141 -15.57 11.21 2.34
N ALA A 142 -14.46 10.61 1.90
CA ALA A 142 -14.32 10.13 0.54
C ALA A 142 -14.96 8.75 0.35
N GLU A 143 -15.69 8.60 -0.75
CA GLU A 143 -16.24 7.30 -1.17
C GLU A 143 -15.13 6.38 -1.72
N SER A 144 -14.03 6.96 -2.20
CA SER A 144 -12.88 6.25 -2.76
C SER A 144 -11.55 6.82 -2.28
N TRP A 145 -10.55 5.95 -2.14
CA TRP A 145 -9.18 6.35 -1.83
C TRP A 145 -8.54 7.22 -2.94
N VAL A 146 -9.05 7.10 -4.18
CA VAL A 146 -8.56 7.88 -5.33
C VAL A 146 -8.87 9.36 -5.16
N ASP A 147 -10.05 9.70 -4.64
CA ASP A 147 -10.49 11.08 -4.47
C ASP A 147 -9.60 11.85 -3.49
N LEU A 148 -9.02 11.12 -2.53
CA LEU A 148 -8.13 11.67 -1.52
C LEU A 148 -6.73 12.03 -2.06
N LEU A 149 -6.34 11.51 -3.22
CA LEU A 149 -5.02 11.77 -3.79
C LEU A 149 -4.97 13.05 -4.65
N GLY A 150 -6.12 13.57 -5.09
CA GLY A 150 -6.22 14.83 -5.84
C GLY A 150 -5.57 14.83 -7.24
N ALA A 151 -4.89 13.76 -7.65
CA ALA A 151 -4.19 13.66 -8.93
C ALA A 151 -4.30 12.23 -9.52
N PRO A 152 -4.92 12.05 -10.70
CA PRO A 152 -5.12 10.73 -11.32
C PRO A 152 -3.82 9.94 -11.53
N VAL A 153 -2.74 10.61 -11.92
CA VAL A 153 -1.42 9.97 -12.11
C VAL A 153 -0.90 9.32 -10.82
N VAL A 154 -1.18 9.92 -9.66
CA VAL A 154 -0.73 9.37 -8.37
C VAL A 154 -1.49 8.08 -8.07
N ALA A 155 -2.80 8.04 -8.31
CA ALA A 155 -3.57 6.81 -8.16
C ALA A 155 -3.06 5.68 -9.10
N GLU A 156 -2.67 6.02 -10.34
CA GLU A 156 -2.06 5.05 -11.26
C GLU A 156 -0.73 4.50 -10.75
N ILE A 157 0.13 5.34 -10.13
CA ILE A 157 1.38 4.88 -9.51
C ILE A 157 1.08 3.85 -8.43
N PHE A 158 0.13 4.14 -7.54
CA PHE A 158 -0.20 3.28 -6.40
C PHE A 158 -0.77 1.94 -6.87
N ARG A 159 -1.64 1.95 -7.89
CA ARG A 159 -2.14 0.73 -8.54
C ARG A 159 -1.03 -0.09 -9.19
N TYR A 160 -0.07 0.56 -9.85
CA TYR A 160 1.05 -0.14 -10.48
C TYR A 160 1.97 -0.80 -9.45
N PHE A 161 2.24 -0.14 -8.32
CA PHE A 161 2.93 -0.76 -7.18
C PHE A 161 2.14 -1.93 -6.59
N ALA A 162 0.83 -1.76 -6.40
CA ALA A 162 -0.05 -2.81 -5.90
C ALA A 162 -0.01 -4.06 -6.80
N GLU A 163 -0.12 -3.91 -8.12
CA GLU A 163 0.04 -5.02 -9.07
C GLU A 163 1.40 -5.71 -8.95
N THR A 164 2.46 -4.91 -8.83
CA THR A 164 3.83 -5.44 -8.73
C THR A 164 3.99 -6.28 -7.47
N LEU A 165 3.48 -5.81 -6.34
CA LEU A 165 3.53 -6.54 -5.05
C LEU A 165 2.66 -7.80 -5.08
N ILE A 166 1.42 -7.70 -5.61
CA ILE A 166 0.52 -8.85 -5.75
C ILE A 166 1.15 -9.92 -6.65
N ALA A 167 1.82 -9.53 -7.74
CA ALA A 167 2.50 -10.46 -8.64
C ALA A 167 3.72 -11.14 -8.01
N GLN A 168 4.33 -10.54 -6.98
CA GLN A 168 5.44 -11.10 -6.22
C GLN A 168 4.97 -12.01 -5.08
N CYS A 169 3.71 -11.90 -4.65
CA CYS A 169 3.14 -12.79 -3.65
C CYS A 169 3.16 -14.23 -4.14
N SER A 170 3.80 -15.09 -3.36
CA SER A 170 3.89 -16.53 -3.63
C SER A 170 2.61 -17.24 -3.19
N LEU A 171 1.45 -16.79 -3.69
CA LEU A 171 0.23 -17.54 -3.47
C LEU A 171 0.27 -18.80 -4.35
N PRO A 172 0.02 -19.99 -3.79
CA PRO A 172 -0.26 -21.14 -4.61
C PRO A 172 -1.44 -20.76 -5.50
N VAL A 173 -1.28 -20.88 -6.81
CA VAL A 173 -2.39 -20.73 -7.75
C VAL A 173 -3.43 -21.75 -7.30
N LEU A 174 -4.46 -21.30 -6.59
CA LEU A 174 -5.62 -22.13 -6.33
C LEU A 174 -6.14 -22.44 -7.72
N ALA A 175 -5.82 -23.65 -8.21
CA ALA A 175 -6.29 -24.15 -9.48
C ALA A 175 -7.80 -23.93 -9.44
N ALA A 176 -8.27 -23.00 -10.26
CA ALA A 176 -9.66 -22.55 -10.24
C ALA A 176 -10.51 -23.80 -10.25
N GLY A 177 -11.16 -24.07 -9.10
CA GLY A 177 -12.02 -25.21 -8.94
C GLY A 177 -13.12 -25.02 -9.96
N GLY A 178 -12.99 -25.72 -11.09
CA GLY A 178 -14.01 -25.78 -12.11
C GLY A 178 -15.26 -26.32 -11.45
N VAL A 179 -16.18 -25.42 -11.13
CA VAL A 179 -17.56 -25.77 -10.88
C VAL A 179 -18.06 -26.35 -12.21
N ARG A 180 -18.15 -27.68 -12.24
CA ARG A 180 -18.91 -28.41 -13.25
C ARG A 180 -20.39 -28.31 -12.93
#